data_AF-A0A9P2LM72-F1
#
_entry.id   AF-A0A9P2LM72-F1
#
_cell.length_a   1.000
_cell.length_b   1.000
_cell.length_c   1.000
_cell.angle_alpha   90.00
_cell.angle_beta   90.00
_cell.angle_gamma   90.00
#
_symmetry.space_group_name_H-M   'P 1'
#
loop_
_entity.id
_entity.type
_entity.pdbx_description
1 polymer ?
#
loop_
_entity_poly.entity_id
_entity_poly.type
_entity_poly.pdbx_seq_one_letter_code
_entity_poly.pdbx_strand_id
1 'polypeptide(L)'
;MDDLKELRKEIDLIDNKLISLFQKRMEAVLKVAEYKKNNNLPILNTSREQEVIDKNIKLVCNDNFKKPVEDFLRNIMSISKELQGKKMSE
;
A
#
# COMPACT_ATOMS: atom_id res chain seq x y z
N MET A 1 -6.39 34.15 4.46
CA MET A 1 -7.23 33.12 3.79
C MET A 1 -6.47 32.37 2.70
N ASP A 2 -5.27 32.80 2.31
CA ASP A 2 -4.41 32.08 1.35
C ASP A 2 -3.75 30.82 1.94
N ASP A 3 -3.53 30.75 3.25
CA ASP A 3 -2.81 29.62 3.89
C ASP A 3 -3.51 28.27 3.68
N LEU A 4 -4.84 28.22 3.80
CA LEU A 4 -5.60 26.99 3.59
C LEU A 4 -5.55 26.53 2.11
N LYS A 5 -5.53 27.48 1.18
CA LYS A 5 -5.50 27.17 -0.26
C LYS A 5 -4.13 26.64 -0.65
N GLU A 6 -3.05 27.23 -0.13
CA GLU A 6 -1.69 26.75 -0.38
C GLU A 6 -1.43 25.38 0.26
N LEU A 7 -1.89 25.15 1.50
CA LEU A 7 -1.83 23.82 2.13
C LEU A 7 -2.57 22.75 1.31
N ARG A 8 -3.73 23.09 0.74
CA ARG A 8 -4.47 22.15 -0.14
C ARG A 8 -3.73 21.85 -1.43
N LYS A 9 -3.10 22.84 -2.07
CA LYS A 9 -2.27 22.60 -3.25
C LYS A 9 -1.09 21.69 -2.95
N GLU A 10 -0.47 21.85 -1.78
CA GLU A 10 0.60 20.95 -1.35
C GLU A 10 0.09 19.50 -1.21
N ILE A 11 -1.09 19.32 -0.59
CA ILE A 11 -1.76 18.01 -0.49
C ILE A 11 -2.04 17.44 -1.89
N ASP A 12 -2.61 18.23 -2.80
CA ASP A 12 -2.91 17.78 -4.17
C ASP A 12 -1.64 17.29 -4.90
N LEU A 13 -0.51 17.99 -4.72
CA LEU A 13 0.77 17.58 -5.30
C LEU A 13 1.30 16.27 -4.70
N ILE A 14 1.10 16.06 -3.40
CA ILE A 14 1.46 14.81 -2.72
C ILE A 14 0.56 13.67 -3.19
N ASP A 15 -0.75 13.90 -3.26
CA ASP A 15 -1.74 12.89 -3.67
C ASP A 15 -1.48 12.39 -5.09
N ASN A 16 -1.11 13.29 -6.01
CA ASN A 16 -0.69 12.90 -7.36
C ASN A 16 0.50 11.92 -7.35
N LYS A 17 1.48 12.15 -6.46
CA LYS A 17 2.62 11.24 -6.30
C LYS A 17 2.21 9.92 -5.65
N LEU A 18 1.32 9.97 -4.66
CA LEU A 18 0.79 8.78 -3.99
C LEU A 18 0.03 7.88 -4.98
N ILE A 19 -0.81 8.45 -5.84
CA ILE A 19 -1.54 7.71 -6.88
C ILE A 19 -0.55 7.02 -7.84
N SER A 20 0.45 7.75 -8.33
CA SER A 20 1.46 7.17 -9.23
C SER A 20 2.24 6.03 -8.57
N LEU A 21 2.65 6.19 -7.31
CA LEU A 21 3.35 5.15 -6.56
C LEU A 21 2.44 3.96 -6.26
N PHE A 22 1.17 4.21 -5.95
CA PHE A 22 0.18 3.18 -5.72
C PHE A 22 -0.05 2.33 -6.97
N GLN A 23 -0.18 2.93 -8.15
CA GLN A 23 -0.31 2.22 -9.43
C GLN A 23 0.88 1.31 -9.69
N LYS A 24 2.11 1.83 -9.57
CA LYS A 24 3.34 1.02 -9.71
C LYS A 24 3.37 -0.14 -8.72
N ARG A 25 2.90 0.08 -7.49
CA ARG A 25 2.77 -0.97 -6.49
C ARG A 25 1.76 -2.04 -6.91
N MET A 26 0.62 -1.67 -7.49
CA MET A 26 -0.39 -2.62 -7.98
C MET A 26 0.11 -3.47 -9.15
N GLU A 27 0.87 -2.89 -10.07
CA GLU A 27 1.54 -3.65 -11.14
C GLU A 27 2.48 -4.72 -10.57
N ALA A 28 3.25 -4.38 -9.53
CA ALA A 28 4.10 -5.35 -8.84
C ALA A 28 3.27 -6.45 -8.15
N VAL A 29 2.12 -6.10 -7.56
CA VAL A 29 1.19 -7.06 -6.95
C VAL A 29 0.64 -8.04 -7.99
N LEU A 30 0.31 -7.59 -9.20
CA LEU A 30 -0.15 -8.47 -10.28
C LEU A 30 0.91 -9.47 -10.70
N LYS A 31 2.18 -9.04 -10.81
CA LYS A 31 3.31 -9.95 -11.07
C LYS A 31 3.49 -10.98 -9.95
N VAL A 32 3.32 -10.56 -8.70
CA VAL A 32 3.33 -11.48 -7.55
C VAL A 32 2.17 -12.46 -7.62
N ALA A 33 0.97 -12.02 -8.02
CA ALA A 33 -0.20 -12.89 -8.20
C ALA A 33 0.07 -13.97 -9.25
N GLU A 34 0.62 -13.59 -10.40
CA GLU A 34 0.98 -14.49 -11.49
C GLU A 34 2.04 -15.51 -11.04
N TYR A 35 3.09 -15.04 -10.36
CA TYR A 35 4.09 -15.93 -9.77
C TYR A 35 3.46 -16.93 -8.80
N LYS A 36 2.59 -16.47 -7.88
CA LYS A 36 1.91 -17.36 -6.92
C LYS A 36 1.00 -18.37 -7.61
N LYS A 37 0.26 -17.95 -8.64
CA LYS A 37 -0.60 -18.82 -9.45
C LYS A 37 0.22 -19.93 -10.09
N ASN A 38 1.34 -19.58 -10.74
CA ASN A 38 2.19 -20.55 -11.45
C ASN A 38 2.91 -21.52 -10.49
N ASN A 39 3.07 -21.14 -9.21
CA ASN A 39 3.75 -21.95 -8.19
C ASN A 39 2.78 -22.54 -7.14
N ASN A 40 1.46 -22.46 -7.35
CA ASN A 40 0.43 -22.92 -6.39
C ASN A 40 0.59 -22.38 -4.96
N LEU A 41 1.03 -21.12 -4.81
CA LEU A 41 1.22 -20.47 -3.52
C LEU A 41 -0.03 -19.71 -3.05
N PRO A 42 -0.32 -19.66 -1.74
CA PRO A 42 -1.47 -18.94 -1.21
C PRO A 42 -1.30 -17.41 -1.30
N ILE A 43 -2.44 -16.71 -1.41
CA ILE A 43 -2.48 -15.24 -1.40
C ILE A 43 -2.09 -14.69 -0.03
N LEU A 44 -2.67 -15.25 1.03
CA LEU A 44 -2.48 -14.78 2.39
C LEU A 44 -1.10 -15.19 2.92
N ASN A 45 -0.32 -14.21 3.37
CA ASN A 45 0.90 -14.44 4.14
C ASN A 45 0.95 -13.41 5.28
N THR A 46 0.32 -13.75 6.40
CA THR A 46 0.19 -12.87 7.57
C THR A 46 1.55 -12.47 8.15
N SER A 47 2.54 -13.38 8.14
CA SER A 47 3.89 -13.09 8.63
C SER A 47 4.56 -12.01 7.77
N ARG A 48 4.43 -12.11 6.44
CA ARG A 48 4.96 -11.12 5.51
C ARG A 48 4.26 -9.76 5.66
N GLU A 49 2.94 -9.76 5.86
CA GLU A 49 2.18 -8.52 6.09
C GLU A 49 2.66 -7.80 7.36
N GLN A 50 2.83 -8.53 8.47
CA GLN A 50 3.31 -7.96 9.72
C GLN A 50 4.74 -7.43 9.58
N GLU A 51 5.63 -8.14 8.90
CA GLU A 51 7.00 -7.70 8.65
C GLU A 51 7.05 -6.36 7.87
N VAL A 52 6.20 -6.19 6.85
CA VAL A 52 6.09 -4.92 6.11
C VAL A 52 5.62 -3.80 7.03
N ILE A 53 4.62 -4.04 7.87
CA ILE A 53 4.10 -3.05 8.81
C ILE A 53 5.20 -2.63 9.79
N ASP A 54 5.83 -3.60 10.46
CA ASP A 54 6.85 -3.34 11.47
C ASP A 54 8.06 -2.59 10.87
N LYS A 55 8.47 -2.96 9.65
CA LYS A 55 9.56 -2.30 8.95
C LYS A 55 9.23 -0.83 8.65
N ASN A 56 8.02 -0.54 8.19
CA ASN A 56 7.65 0.82 7.77
C ASN A 56 7.29 1.72 8.96
N ILE A 57 6.68 1.18 10.03
CA ILE A 57 6.42 1.95 11.26
C ILE A 57 7.74 2.45 11.87
N LYS A 58 8.83 1.67 11.80
CA LYS A 58 10.16 2.08 12.28
C LYS A 58 10.75 3.28 11.53
N LEU A 59 10.27 3.57 10.31
CA LEU A 59 10.71 4.72 9.52
C LEU A 59 9.95 6.01 9.87
N VAL A 60 8.87 5.91 10.65
CA VAL A 60 8.06 7.05 11.04
C VAL A 60 8.67 7.73 12.25
N CYS A 61 9.25 8.92 12.04
CA CYS A 61 9.90 9.70 13.11
C CYS A 61 8.90 10.36 14.07
N ASN A 62 7.70 10.71 13.60
CA ASN A 62 6.66 11.33 14.43
C ASN A 62 5.69 10.26 14.93
N ASP A 63 5.68 10.03 16.24
CA ASP A 63 4.84 9.00 16.88
C ASP A 63 3.34 9.19 16.60
N ASN A 64 2.88 10.43 16.42
CA ASN A 64 1.48 10.71 16.07
C ASN A 64 1.09 10.17 14.69
N PHE A 65 2.06 9.90 13.82
CA PHE A 65 1.81 9.34 12.48
C PHE A 65 1.99 7.83 12.41
N LYS A 66 2.51 7.17 13.45
CA LYS A 66 2.72 5.71 13.45
C LYS A 66 1.42 4.95 13.22
N LYS A 67 0.36 5.31 13.95
CA LYS A 67 -0.94 4.64 13.82
C LYS A 67 -1.61 4.91 12.46
N PRO A 68 -1.70 6.17 11.98
CA PRO A 68 -2.16 6.44 10.62
C PRO A 68 -1.40 5.66 9.52
N VAL A 69 -0.07 5.54 9.64
CA VAL A 69 0.74 4.78 8.67
C VAL A 69 0.46 3.27 8.76
N GLU A 70 0.29 2.73 9.95
CA GLU A 70 -0.11 1.33 10.12
C GLU A 70 -1.44 1.04 9.39
N ASP A 71 -2.45 1.87 9.62
CA ASP A 71 -3.78 1.69 9.04
C ASP A 71 -3.74 1.84 7.51
N PHE A 72 -2.97 2.79 7.00
CA PHE A 72 -2.70 2.93 5.56
C PHE A 72 -2.09 1.66 4.95
N LEU A 73 -1.07 1.09 5.59
CA LEU A 73 -0.41 -0.12 5.09
C LEU A 73 -1.36 -1.32 5.09
N ARG A 74 -2.16 -1.48 6.15
CA ARG A 74 -3.18 -2.54 6.24
C ARG A 74 -4.22 -2.42 5.12
N ASN A 75 -4.72 -1.21 4.87
CA ASN A 75 -5.70 -0.96 3.80
C ASN A 75 -5.11 -1.26 2.42
N ILE A 76 -3.89 -0.81 2.14
CA ILE A 76 -3.20 -1.12 0.89
C ILE A 76 -3.02 -2.64 0.71
N MET A 77 -2.68 -3.37 1.76
CA MET A 77 -2.56 -4.83 1.71
C MET A 77 -3.90 -5.51 1.44
N SER A 78 -5.00 -5.02 2.01
CA SER A 78 -6.35 -5.52 1.71
C SER A 78 -6.66 -5.41 0.22
N ILE A 79 -6.48 -4.22 -0.36
CA ILE A 79 -6.68 -3.97 -1.80
C ILE A 79 -5.79 -4.90 -2.64
N SER A 80 -4.55 -5.11 -2.20
CA SER A 80 -3.60 -6.00 -2.88
C SER A 80 -4.06 -7.46 -2.90
N LYS A 81 -4.66 -7.93 -1.80
CA LYS A 81 -5.18 -9.30 -1.69
C LYS A 81 -6.39 -9.50 -2.58
N GLU A 82 -7.29 -8.53 -2.63
CA GLU A 82 -8.45 -8.56 -3.54
C GLU A 82 -8.01 -8.61 -5.00
N LEU A 83 -7.02 -7.78 -5.38
CA LEU A 83 -6.49 -7.77 -6.74
C LEU A 83 -5.79 -9.09 -7.11
N GLN A 84 -5.00 -9.67 -6.19
CA GLN A 84 -4.43 -11.01 -6.36
C GLN A 84 -5.52 -12.07 -6.53
N GLY A 85 -6.58 -12.04 -5.70
CA GLY A 85 -7.69 -12.99 -5.76
C GLY A 85 -8.42 -12.96 -7.09
N LYS A 86 -8.70 -11.75 -7.61
CA LYS A 86 -9.26 -11.58 -8.95
C LYS A 86 -8.35 -12.19 -10.01
N LYS A 87 -7.05 -11.86 -9.98
CA LYS A 87 -6.09 -12.31 -10.99
C LYS A 87 -5.84 -13.82 -10.98
N MET A 88 -5.89 -14.46 -9.82
CA MET A 88 -5.71 -15.90 -9.68
C MET A 88 -6.95 -16.71 -10.11
N SER A 89 -8.13 -16.07 -10.12
CA SER A 89 -9.40 -16.69 -10.53
C SER A 89 -9.69 -16.56 -12.02
N GLU A 90 -9.03 -15.63 -12.73
CA GLU A 90 -8.94 -15.58 -14.20
C GLU A 90 -8.14 -16.76 -14.74
#